data_AF-A0A7S1WIY1-F1
#
_entry.id   AF-A0A7S1WIY1-F1
#
_cell.length_a   1.000
_cell.length_b   1.000
_cell.length_c   1.000
_cell.angle_alpha   90.00
_cell.angle_beta   90.00
_cell.angle_gamma   90.00
#
_symmetry.space_group_name_H-M   'P 1'
#
loop_
_entity.id
_entity.type
_entity.pdbx_description
1 polymer ?
#
loop_
_entity_poly.entity_id
_entity_poly.type
_entity_poly.pdbx_seq_one_letter_code
_entity_poly.pdbx_strand_id
1 'polypeptide(L)'
;EGGGRPACTLLYLHAFGRCGAEYLPPLLERLSPGFPAPWLRSGDFAPGLRVVLPTARRLRLPWGPVETSWHGYVSPDSNDVGDPETLEETRRRLARVVREEVELLGGRADRLFLGGLSQGCTAALDVYLREGPRWGLGGFVGSVGFFPSDGAGFAGASRLTRELAAGAQAGRPVWLQSALDDPWVPWEGLVGPSLERAGAL
;
A
#
# COMPACT_ATOMS: atom_id res chain seq x y z
N GLU A 1 19.33 -20.96 -5.84
CA GLU A 1 20.55 -20.71 -5.03
C GLU A 1 20.15 -20.03 -3.73
N GLY A 2 20.71 -20.46 -2.59
CA GLY A 2 20.74 -19.71 -1.32
C GLY A 2 19.43 -19.48 -0.56
N GLY A 3 18.76 -20.53 -0.07
CA GLY A 3 17.57 -20.43 0.80
C GLY A 3 17.87 -19.93 2.22
N GLY A 4 18.44 -18.73 2.35
CA GLY A 4 18.57 -18.02 3.61
C GLY A 4 17.30 -17.21 3.94
N ARG A 5 17.12 -16.86 5.22
CA ARG A 5 16.04 -15.92 5.61
C ARG A 5 16.25 -14.57 4.91
N PRO A 6 15.18 -13.89 4.47
CA PRO A 6 15.31 -12.56 3.88
C PRO A 6 15.91 -11.57 4.87
N ALA A 7 16.68 -10.61 4.38
CA ALA A 7 17.24 -9.54 5.21
C ALA A 7 16.16 -8.51 5.56
N CYS A 8 15.31 -8.18 4.59
CA CYS A 8 14.13 -7.33 4.73
C CYS A 8 13.03 -7.78 3.74
N THR A 9 11.78 -7.37 4.01
CA THR A 9 10.65 -7.62 3.13
C THR A 9 9.96 -6.31 2.75
N LEU A 10 9.58 -6.17 1.49
CA LEU A 10 8.64 -5.15 1.01
C LEU A 10 7.34 -5.84 0.58
N LEU A 11 6.23 -5.51 1.25
CA LEU A 11 4.88 -5.86 0.83
C LEU A 11 4.33 -4.74 -0.05
N TYR A 12 4.19 -4.98 -1.36
CA TYR A 12 3.82 -3.94 -2.33
C TYR A 12 2.51 -4.26 -3.06
N LEU A 13 1.53 -3.36 -2.95
CA LEU A 13 0.18 -3.54 -3.48
C LEU A 13 0.02 -2.85 -4.84
N HIS A 14 -0.54 -3.58 -5.80
CA HIS A 14 -0.76 -3.08 -7.15
C HIS A 14 -1.93 -2.06 -7.23
N ALA A 15 -1.96 -1.27 -8.30
CA ALA A 15 -3.06 -0.36 -8.63
C ALA A 15 -4.39 -1.09 -8.91
N PHE A 16 -5.51 -0.34 -8.86
CA PHE A 16 -6.83 -0.85 -9.23
C PHE A 16 -6.84 -1.47 -10.64
N GLY A 17 -7.56 -2.58 -10.82
CA GLY A 17 -7.67 -3.30 -12.09
C GLY A 17 -6.43 -4.11 -12.49
N ARG A 18 -5.37 -4.10 -11.68
CA ARG A 18 -4.11 -4.83 -11.93
C ARG A 18 -4.00 -6.10 -11.10
N CYS A 19 -2.88 -6.81 -11.19
CA CYS A 19 -2.53 -7.90 -10.27
C CYS A 19 -1.04 -7.92 -9.91
N GLY A 20 -0.66 -8.66 -8.86
CA GLY A 20 0.73 -8.71 -8.40
C GLY A 20 1.70 -9.29 -9.43
N ALA A 21 1.26 -10.24 -10.26
CA ALA A 21 2.08 -10.83 -11.32
C ALA A 21 2.48 -9.82 -12.41
N GLU A 22 1.70 -8.76 -12.62
CA GLU A 22 2.02 -7.71 -13.59
C GLU A 22 3.20 -6.83 -13.15
N TYR A 23 3.65 -6.94 -11.91
CA TYR A 23 4.78 -6.20 -11.34
C TYR A 23 6.10 -6.98 -11.46
N LEU A 24 6.07 -8.09 -12.23
CA LEU A 24 7.22 -8.94 -12.55
C LEU A 24 7.42 -9.03 -14.07
N PRO A 25 8.66 -9.17 -14.55
CA PRO A 25 8.91 -9.50 -15.95
C PRO A 25 8.33 -10.87 -16.32
N PRO A 26 7.90 -11.08 -17.57
CA PRO A 26 7.91 -10.11 -18.68
C PRO A 26 6.67 -9.19 -18.68
N LEU A 27 5.70 -9.39 -17.79
CA LEU A 27 4.44 -8.64 -17.82
C LEU A 27 4.64 -7.15 -17.55
N LEU A 28 5.50 -6.81 -16.58
CA LEU A 28 5.78 -5.42 -16.24
C LEU A 28 6.35 -4.65 -17.44
N GLU A 29 7.35 -5.22 -18.12
CA GLU A 29 8.00 -4.62 -19.28
C GLU A 29 7.00 -4.40 -20.43
N ARG A 30 6.07 -5.33 -20.62
CA ARG A 30 5.07 -5.27 -21.68
C ARG A 30 3.91 -4.30 -21.38
N LEU A 31 3.43 -4.27 -20.14
CA LEU A 31 2.24 -3.50 -19.75
C LEU A 31 2.57 -2.10 -19.24
N SER A 32 3.80 -1.87 -18.76
CA SER A 32 4.23 -0.61 -18.17
C SER A 32 5.74 -0.39 -18.43
N PRO A 33 6.14 -0.26 -19.72
CA PRO A 33 7.53 -0.06 -20.09
C PRO A 33 8.09 1.19 -19.40
N GLY A 34 9.27 1.05 -18.78
CA GLY A 34 9.92 2.15 -18.04
C GLY A 34 9.40 2.36 -16.62
N PHE A 35 8.46 1.54 -16.12
CA PHE A 35 8.04 1.61 -14.73
C PHE A 35 9.23 1.33 -13.80
N PRO A 36 9.55 2.24 -12.85
CA PRO A 36 10.65 2.05 -11.94
C PRO A 36 10.27 1.00 -10.90
N ALA A 37 10.67 -0.25 -11.12
CA ALA A 37 10.57 -1.34 -10.15
C ALA A 37 11.94 -1.56 -9.50
N PRO A 38 12.29 -0.81 -8.43
CA PRO A 38 13.61 -0.90 -7.79
C PRO A 38 13.92 -2.31 -7.27
N TRP A 39 12.90 -3.11 -6.97
CA TRP A 39 13.02 -4.51 -6.56
C TRP A 39 13.44 -5.47 -7.67
N LEU A 40 13.40 -5.06 -8.93
CA LEU A 40 13.92 -5.84 -10.06
C LEU A 40 15.38 -5.50 -10.38
N ARG A 41 15.95 -4.49 -9.73
CA ARG A 41 17.37 -4.17 -9.89
C ARG A 41 18.20 -5.30 -9.30
N SER A 42 19.44 -5.47 -9.79
CA SER A 42 20.33 -6.54 -9.34
C SER A 42 20.45 -6.59 -7.81
N GLY A 43 20.87 -7.75 -7.30
CA GLY A 43 21.07 -7.96 -5.87
C GLY A 43 21.96 -6.93 -5.18
N ASP A 44 22.78 -6.18 -5.93
CA ASP A 44 23.64 -5.10 -5.40
C ASP A 44 22.84 -3.87 -4.94
N PHE A 45 21.66 -3.63 -5.51
CA PHE A 45 20.85 -2.46 -5.16
C PHE A 45 20.14 -2.61 -3.81
N ALA A 46 19.62 -3.81 -3.53
CA ALA A 46 18.97 -4.14 -2.27
C ALA A 46 19.25 -5.61 -1.86
N PRO A 47 20.47 -5.92 -1.39
CA PRO A 47 20.85 -7.29 -1.05
C PRO A 47 19.91 -7.90 0.01
N GLY A 48 19.35 -9.07 -0.29
CA GLY A 48 18.47 -9.80 0.62
C GLY A 48 17.06 -9.22 0.76
N LEU A 49 16.67 -8.26 -0.08
CA LEU A 49 15.29 -7.79 -0.18
C LEU A 49 14.41 -8.89 -0.78
N ARG A 50 13.38 -9.28 -0.04
CA ARG A 50 12.25 -10.05 -0.54
C ARG A 50 11.10 -9.11 -0.86
N VAL A 51 10.45 -9.32 -2.00
CA VAL A 51 9.24 -8.56 -2.36
C VAL A 51 8.04 -9.48 -2.46
N VAL A 52 6.96 -9.08 -1.80
CA VAL A 52 5.69 -9.79 -1.75
C VAL A 52 4.67 -8.95 -2.51
N LEU A 53 4.14 -9.54 -3.59
CA LEU A 53 3.22 -8.89 -4.52
C LEU A 53 1.85 -9.58 -4.45
N PRO A 54 1.05 -9.36 -3.39
CA PRO A 54 -0.27 -9.96 -3.28
C PRO A 54 -1.17 -9.44 -4.39
N THR A 55 -2.12 -10.28 -4.82
CA THR A 55 -3.18 -9.87 -5.75
C THR A 55 -4.46 -9.60 -4.98
N ALA A 56 -5.14 -8.50 -5.32
CA ALA A 56 -6.44 -8.16 -4.76
C ALA A 56 -7.52 -9.16 -5.19
N ARG A 57 -8.70 -9.13 -4.55
CA ARG A 57 -9.81 -9.97 -5.00
C ARG A 57 -10.49 -9.34 -6.20
N ARG A 58 -11.21 -10.16 -6.95
CA ARG A 58 -12.12 -9.68 -7.99
C ARG A 58 -13.43 -9.25 -7.36
N LEU A 59 -13.76 -7.98 -7.47
CA LEU A 59 -14.97 -7.36 -6.94
C LEU A 59 -15.90 -6.97 -8.09
N ARG A 60 -17.21 -7.17 -7.91
CA ARG A 60 -18.21 -6.63 -8.83
C ARG A 60 -18.55 -5.20 -8.40
N LEU A 61 -18.21 -4.23 -9.24
CA LEU A 61 -18.50 -2.83 -8.97
C LEU A 61 -19.95 -2.49 -9.31
N PRO A 62 -20.64 -1.66 -8.52
CA PRO A 62 -22.04 -1.29 -8.77
C PRO A 62 -22.31 -0.67 -10.15
N TRP A 63 -21.31 -0.02 -10.75
CA TRP A 63 -21.43 0.71 -12.02
C TRP A 63 -20.72 0.04 -13.19
N GLY A 64 -20.17 -1.17 -13.02
CA GLY A 64 -19.19 -1.64 -14.01
C GLY A 64 -18.82 -3.12 -13.96
N PRO A 65 -17.70 -3.47 -14.60
CA PRO A 65 -17.22 -4.84 -14.70
C PRO A 65 -16.69 -5.39 -13.37
N VAL A 66 -16.36 -6.68 -13.38
CA VAL A 66 -15.66 -7.33 -12.28
C VAL A 66 -14.17 -7.03 -12.37
N GLU A 67 -13.67 -6.25 -11.42
CA GLU A 67 -12.30 -5.74 -11.40
C GLU A 67 -11.49 -6.26 -10.23
N THR A 68 -10.18 -6.36 -10.40
CA THR A 68 -9.27 -6.70 -9.30
C THR A 68 -9.04 -5.46 -8.44
N SER A 69 -9.54 -5.47 -7.21
CA SER A 69 -9.62 -4.27 -6.38
C SER A 69 -9.46 -4.55 -4.88
N TRP A 70 -8.83 -3.61 -4.17
CA TRP A 70 -8.58 -3.70 -2.74
C TRP A 70 -9.82 -3.34 -1.90
N HIS A 71 -10.72 -2.52 -2.43
CA HIS A 71 -12.02 -2.21 -1.86
C HIS A 71 -12.94 -1.66 -2.95
N GLY A 72 -14.25 -1.80 -2.79
CA GLY A 72 -15.20 -1.12 -3.67
C GLY A 72 -15.06 0.40 -3.55
N TYR A 73 -15.05 1.10 -4.68
CA TYR A 73 -15.19 2.56 -4.68
C TYR A 73 -16.66 2.97 -4.45
N VAL A 74 -16.92 4.25 -4.18
CA VAL A 74 -18.29 4.80 -4.16
C VAL A 74 -18.87 4.94 -5.57
N SER A 75 -18.03 5.37 -6.53
CA SER A 75 -18.40 5.63 -7.91
C SER A 75 -17.15 5.51 -8.82
N PRO A 76 -17.29 5.52 -10.16
CA PRO A 76 -16.13 5.41 -11.05
C PRO A 76 -15.10 6.55 -10.89
N ASP A 77 -15.57 7.74 -10.51
CA ASP A 77 -14.75 8.97 -10.42
C ASP A 77 -14.39 9.32 -8.96
N SER A 78 -14.63 8.39 -8.03
CA SER A 78 -14.34 8.59 -6.60
C SER A 78 -13.17 7.73 -6.15
N ASN A 79 -12.36 8.29 -5.25
CA ASN A 79 -11.31 7.56 -4.53
C ASN A 79 -11.79 7.02 -3.17
N ASP A 80 -13.04 7.29 -2.78
CA ASP A 80 -13.60 6.89 -1.49
C ASP A 80 -14.04 5.43 -1.49
N VAL A 81 -14.00 4.83 -0.31
CA VAL A 81 -14.48 3.46 -0.08
C VAL A 81 -16.00 3.45 -0.11
N GLY A 82 -16.59 2.75 -1.07
CA GLY A 82 -18.05 2.56 -1.18
C GLY A 82 -18.56 1.24 -0.60
N ASP A 83 -17.66 0.29 -0.37
CA ASP A 83 -18.01 -1.00 0.26
C ASP A 83 -17.05 -1.27 1.45
N PRO A 84 -17.46 -0.91 2.69
CA PRO A 84 -16.66 -1.14 3.88
C PRO A 84 -16.35 -2.61 4.17
N GLU A 85 -17.21 -3.55 3.75
CA GLU A 85 -16.99 -4.98 4.00
C GLU A 85 -15.81 -5.50 3.17
N THR A 86 -15.70 -5.07 1.92
CA THR A 86 -14.57 -5.43 1.05
C THR A 86 -13.25 -4.88 1.59
N LEU A 87 -13.25 -3.66 2.12
CA LEU A 87 -12.08 -3.08 2.78
C LEU A 87 -11.68 -3.87 4.03
N GLU A 88 -12.65 -4.25 4.86
CA GLU A 88 -12.38 -5.04 6.07
C GLU A 88 -11.87 -6.45 5.74
N GLU A 89 -12.34 -7.06 4.66
CA GLU A 89 -11.78 -8.31 4.15
C GLU A 89 -10.32 -8.14 3.72
N THR A 90 -10.01 -7.07 2.99
CA THR A 90 -8.65 -6.73 2.58
C THR A 90 -7.74 -6.49 3.77
N ARG A 91 -8.18 -5.75 4.79
CA ARG A 91 -7.44 -5.54 6.05
C ARG A 91 -7.08 -6.86 6.71
N ARG A 92 -8.06 -7.75 6.89
CA ARG A 92 -7.84 -9.08 7.51
C ARG A 92 -6.86 -9.92 6.71
N ARG A 93 -6.95 -9.89 5.38
CA ARG A 93 -6.02 -10.65 4.51
C ARG A 93 -4.60 -10.09 4.62
N LEU A 94 -4.43 -8.78 4.55
CA LEU A 94 -3.11 -8.15 4.58
C LEU A 94 -2.47 -8.19 5.97
N ALA A 95 -3.24 -8.08 7.05
CA ALA A 95 -2.75 -8.28 8.41
C ALA A 95 -2.19 -9.71 8.62
N ARG A 96 -2.77 -10.71 7.94
CA ARG A 96 -2.23 -12.08 7.93
C ARG A 96 -0.88 -12.14 7.20
N VAL A 97 -0.79 -11.55 6.00
CA VAL A 97 0.47 -11.48 5.24
C VAL A 97 1.57 -10.75 6.03
N VAL A 98 1.23 -9.64 6.70
CA VAL A 98 2.15 -8.92 7.58
C VAL A 98 2.71 -9.85 8.65
N ARG A 99 1.84 -10.58 9.35
CA ARG A 99 2.27 -11.54 10.39
C ARG A 99 3.19 -12.61 9.83
N GLU A 100 2.80 -13.25 8.72
CA GLU A 100 3.58 -14.31 8.08
C GLU A 100 4.98 -13.81 7.68
N GLU A 101 5.08 -12.61 7.10
CA GLU A 101 6.38 -12.05 6.71
C GLU A 101 7.22 -11.59 7.91
N VAL A 102 6.60 -11.10 9.00
CA VAL A 102 7.32 -10.84 10.27
C VAL A 102 7.89 -12.14 10.86
N GLU A 103 7.14 -13.24 10.83
CA GLU A 103 7.60 -14.55 11.26
C GLU A 103 8.78 -15.05 10.42
N LEU A 104 8.71 -14.89 9.09
CA LEU A 104 9.81 -15.22 8.17
C LEU A 104 11.08 -14.40 8.43
N LEU A 105 10.91 -13.14 8.85
CA LEU A 105 12.00 -12.24 9.29
C LEU A 105 12.49 -12.57 10.72
N GLY A 106 12.00 -13.63 11.35
CA GLY A 106 12.39 -14.03 12.71
C GLY A 106 11.92 -13.04 13.79
N GLY A 107 10.75 -12.43 13.60
CA GLY A 107 10.18 -11.43 14.50
C GLY A 107 10.71 -10.02 14.29
N ARG A 108 11.59 -9.79 13.30
CA ARG A 108 12.16 -8.47 12.97
C ARG A 108 11.19 -7.63 12.14
N ALA A 109 10.08 -7.22 12.76
CA ALA A 109 9.06 -6.39 12.13
C ALA A 109 9.59 -5.03 11.64
N ASP A 110 10.65 -4.52 12.27
CA ASP A 110 11.39 -3.32 11.85
C ASP A 110 12.02 -3.44 10.44
N ARG A 111 12.01 -4.64 9.86
CA ARG A 111 12.53 -4.94 8.52
C ARG A 111 11.43 -5.28 7.50
N LEU A 112 10.17 -5.15 7.89
CA LEU A 112 9.02 -5.24 6.99
C LEU A 112 8.54 -3.84 6.64
N PHE A 113 8.50 -3.55 5.33
CA PHE A 113 8.02 -2.30 4.76
C PHE A 113 6.74 -2.57 3.98
N LEU A 114 5.82 -1.60 3.99
CA LEU A 114 4.58 -1.65 3.21
C LEU A 114 4.63 -0.61 2.11
N GLY A 115 3.90 -0.86 1.03
CA GLY A 115 3.87 0.05 -0.09
C GLY A 115 2.82 -0.30 -1.13
N GLY A 116 2.69 0.56 -2.12
CA GLY A 116 1.81 0.29 -3.24
C GLY A 116 1.69 1.44 -4.23
N LEU A 117 0.87 1.21 -5.26
CA LEU A 117 0.56 2.18 -6.31
C LEU A 117 -0.95 2.46 -6.36
N SER A 118 -1.37 3.73 -6.52
CA SER A 118 -2.80 4.09 -6.71
C SER A 118 -3.68 3.56 -5.57
N GLN A 119 -4.79 2.87 -5.86
CA GLN A 119 -5.63 2.22 -4.84
C GLN A 119 -4.82 1.32 -3.88
N GLY A 120 -3.81 0.62 -4.41
CA GLY A 120 -2.91 -0.21 -3.61
C GLY A 120 -2.05 0.60 -2.66
N CYS A 121 -1.64 1.82 -3.03
CA CYS A 121 -0.91 2.73 -2.14
C CYS A 121 -1.78 3.10 -0.93
N THR A 122 -2.98 3.62 -1.16
CA THR A 122 -3.88 4.03 -0.08
C THR A 122 -4.32 2.85 0.79
N ALA A 123 -4.62 1.69 0.20
CA ALA A 123 -4.95 0.48 0.94
C ALA A 123 -3.77 -0.03 1.78
N ALA A 124 -2.55 -0.01 1.25
CA ALA A 124 -1.34 -0.36 2.00
C ALA A 124 -1.12 0.61 3.17
N LEU A 125 -1.39 1.90 2.96
CA LEU A 125 -1.25 2.93 3.98
C LEU A 125 -2.29 2.74 5.10
N ASP A 126 -3.54 2.39 4.80
CA ASP A 126 -4.56 2.06 5.82
C ASP A 126 -4.12 0.85 6.67
N VAL A 127 -3.52 -0.17 6.05
CA VAL A 127 -2.95 -1.32 6.79
C VAL A 127 -1.74 -0.88 7.61
N TYR A 128 -0.87 -0.04 7.08
CA TYR A 128 0.29 0.49 7.80
C TYR A 128 -0.11 1.32 9.02
N LEU A 129 -1.16 2.14 8.94
CA LEU A 129 -1.70 2.88 10.08
C LEU A 129 -2.17 1.95 11.22
N ARG A 130 -2.65 0.75 10.87
CA ARG A 130 -3.17 -0.24 11.84
C ARG A 130 -2.07 -1.13 12.41
N GLU A 131 -1.24 -1.68 11.54
CA GLU A 131 -0.25 -2.70 11.89
C GLU A 131 1.11 -2.07 12.24
N GLY A 132 1.41 -0.88 11.73
CA GLY A 132 2.66 -0.14 11.98
C GLY A 132 2.97 0.00 13.46
N PRO A 133 2.14 0.76 14.22
CA PRO A 133 2.35 0.94 15.66
C PRO A 133 2.29 -0.37 16.46
N ARG A 134 1.52 -1.36 16.00
CA ARG A 134 1.37 -2.67 16.66
C ARG A 134 2.65 -3.51 16.59
N TRP A 135 3.31 -3.53 15.44
CA TRP A 135 4.47 -4.38 15.19
C TRP A 135 5.81 -3.63 15.22
N GLY A 136 5.79 -2.30 15.10
CA GLY A 136 6.99 -1.49 14.91
C GLY A 136 7.57 -1.62 13.50
N LEU A 137 6.72 -1.53 12.48
CA LEU A 137 7.09 -1.78 11.07
C LEU A 137 8.18 -0.82 10.57
N GLY A 138 8.97 -1.26 9.60
CA GLY A 138 10.18 -0.55 9.13
C GLY A 138 9.91 0.79 8.46
N GLY A 139 8.78 0.94 7.77
CA GLY A 139 8.46 2.15 7.03
C GLY A 139 7.41 1.92 5.95
N PHE A 140 7.16 2.96 5.17
CA PHE A 140 6.22 2.95 4.06
C PHE A 140 6.84 3.57 2.79
N VAL A 141 6.56 2.98 1.62
CA VAL A 141 6.93 3.54 0.32
C VAL A 141 5.79 3.36 -0.68
N GLY A 142 5.23 4.45 -1.19
CA GLY A 142 4.11 4.37 -2.13
C GLY A 142 4.11 5.49 -3.15
N SER A 143 3.36 5.24 -4.22
CA SER A 143 3.23 6.17 -5.34
C SER A 143 1.75 6.38 -5.66
N VAL A 144 1.37 7.62 -5.96
CA VAL A 144 0.04 8.03 -6.42
C VAL A 144 -1.04 7.61 -5.40
N GLY A 145 -0.87 7.97 -4.14
CA GLY A 145 -1.84 7.67 -3.07
C GLY A 145 -2.14 8.88 -2.21
N PHE A 146 -3.06 8.72 -1.26
CA PHE A 146 -3.45 9.76 -0.32
C PHE A 146 -3.54 9.18 1.09
N PHE A 147 -3.46 10.03 2.12
CA PHE A 147 -3.62 9.58 3.51
C PHE A 147 -5.07 9.17 3.78
N PRO A 148 -5.32 7.92 4.24
CA PRO A 148 -6.66 7.44 4.56
C PRO A 148 -7.33 8.27 5.65
N SER A 149 -8.65 8.46 5.55
CA SER A 149 -9.43 9.14 6.57
C SER A 149 -10.83 8.54 6.69
N ASP A 150 -11.49 8.77 7.83
CA ASP A 150 -12.86 8.31 8.05
C ASP A 150 -13.82 8.90 7.01
N GLY A 151 -13.62 10.16 6.61
CA GLY A 151 -14.43 10.83 5.60
C GLY A 151 -14.31 10.21 4.20
N ALA A 152 -13.19 9.56 3.89
CA ALA A 152 -12.99 8.81 2.65
C ALA A 152 -13.44 7.33 2.76
N GLY A 153 -14.16 6.98 3.83
CA GLY A 153 -14.66 5.63 4.08
C GLY A 153 -13.65 4.66 4.70
N PHE A 154 -12.43 5.11 5.04
CA PHE A 154 -11.44 4.30 5.75
C PHE A 154 -11.67 4.35 7.26
N ALA A 155 -12.76 3.73 7.72
CA ALA A 155 -13.21 3.82 9.11
C ALA A 155 -12.09 3.51 10.14
N GLY A 156 -11.87 4.44 11.06
CA GLY A 156 -10.83 4.45 12.09
C GLY A 156 -9.50 5.11 11.69
N ALA A 157 -9.29 5.43 10.42
CA ALA A 157 -8.00 5.93 9.93
C ALA A 157 -7.62 7.30 10.51
N SER A 158 -8.58 8.19 10.74
CA SER A 158 -8.28 9.52 11.31
C SER A 158 -7.72 9.41 12.73
N ARG A 159 -8.28 8.50 13.55
CA ARG A 159 -7.75 8.20 14.88
C ARG A 159 -6.36 7.58 14.80
N LEU A 160 -6.19 6.56 13.96
CA LEU A 160 -4.93 5.82 13.83
C LEU A 160 -3.79 6.69 13.29
N THR A 161 -4.09 7.66 12.42
CA THR A 161 -3.11 8.65 11.96
C THR A 161 -2.57 9.48 13.11
N ARG A 162 -3.45 9.98 14.00
CA ARG A 162 -3.03 10.73 15.20
C ARG A 162 -2.21 9.86 16.17
N GLU A 163 -2.62 8.61 16.35
CA GLU A 163 -1.90 7.65 17.21
C GLU A 163 -0.51 7.32 16.65
N LEU A 164 -0.40 7.14 15.33
CA LEU A 164 0.88 6.93 14.67
C LEU A 164 1.81 8.13 14.86
N ALA A 165 1.31 9.35 14.63
CA ALA A 165 2.07 10.58 14.76
C ALA A 165 2.54 10.87 16.21
N ALA A 166 1.79 10.42 17.21
CA ALA A 166 2.15 10.57 18.61
C ALA A 166 3.01 9.41 19.17
N GLY A 167 3.15 8.31 18.41
CA GLY A 167 3.78 7.07 18.86
C GLY A 167 5.21 6.87 18.35
N ALA A 168 5.84 5.77 18.79
CA ALA A 168 7.18 5.39 18.35
C ALA A 168 7.28 5.14 16.83
N GLN A 169 6.14 4.90 16.17
CA GLN A 169 6.07 4.69 14.73
C GLN A 169 6.32 5.98 13.93
N ALA A 170 6.13 7.17 14.52
CA ALA A 170 6.33 8.46 13.85
C ALA A 170 7.77 8.68 13.34
N GLY A 171 8.75 8.03 13.97
CA GLY A 171 10.16 8.11 13.55
C GLY A 171 10.52 7.21 12.36
N ARG A 172 9.58 6.38 11.87
CA ARG A 172 9.81 5.49 10.74
C ARG A 172 9.61 6.23 9.42
N PRO A 173 10.46 5.97 8.41
CA PRO A 173 10.36 6.67 7.14
C PRO A 173 9.05 6.33 6.41
N VAL A 174 8.40 7.36 5.89
CA VAL A 174 7.23 7.27 5.00
C VAL A 174 7.54 8.09 3.76
N TRP A 175 7.63 7.42 2.61
CA TRP A 175 7.77 8.08 1.31
C TRP A 175 6.50 7.92 0.50
N LEU A 176 5.88 9.04 0.14
CA LEU A 176 4.75 9.12 -0.76
C LEU A 176 5.13 10.01 -1.95
N GLN A 177 5.00 9.47 -3.15
CA GLN A 177 5.32 10.19 -4.38
C GLN A 177 4.04 10.42 -5.18
N SER A 178 3.75 11.65 -5.55
CA SER A 178 2.58 11.99 -6.37
C SER A 178 2.97 13.00 -7.44
N ALA A 179 2.29 12.94 -8.59
CA ALA A 179 2.41 13.95 -9.63
C ALA A 179 1.38 15.06 -9.39
N LEU A 180 1.75 16.32 -9.67
CA LEU A 180 0.86 17.47 -9.46
C LEU A 180 -0.30 17.51 -10.47
N ASP A 181 -0.10 16.89 -11.63
CA ASP A 181 -1.01 16.83 -12.77
C ASP A 181 -1.71 15.46 -12.91
N ASP A 182 -1.68 14.61 -11.87
CA ASP A 182 -2.38 13.32 -11.88
C ASP A 182 -3.90 13.51 -11.94
N PRO A 183 -4.60 13.02 -12.98
CA PRO A 183 -6.05 13.21 -13.11
C PRO A 183 -6.87 12.20 -12.30
N TRP A 184 -6.27 11.12 -11.78
CA TRP A 184 -6.96 10.01 -11.11
C TRP A 184 -6.87 10.10 -9.59
N VAL A 185 -5.71 10.49 -9.07
CA VAL A 185 -5.50 10.77 -7.64
C VAL A 185 -5.01 12.21 -7.53
N PRO A 186 -5.93 13.19 -7.70
CA PRO A 186 -5.56 14.57 -7.93
C PRO A 186 -4.82 15.19 -6.75
N TRP A 187 -3.76 15.95 -7.06
CA TRP A 187 -3.03 16.67 -6.03
C TRP A 187 -3.92 17.68 -5.31
N GLU A 188 -4.57 18.53 -6.10
CA GLU A 188 -5.56 19.48 -5.63
C GLU A 188 -6.84 18.76 -5.22
N GLY A 189 -7.36 19.07 -4.03
CA GLY A 189 -8.61 18.50 -3.54
C GLY A 189 -8.51 17.11 -2.89
N LEU A 190 -7.49 16.31 -3.19
CA LEU A 190 -7.33 14.98 -2.57
C LEU A 190 -5.97 14.79 -1.86
N VAL A 191 -4.85 14.68 -2.61
CA VAL A 191 -3.55 14.32 -2.01
C VAL A 191 -3.06 15.40 -1.06
N GLY A 192 -2.95 16.66 -1.51
CA GLY A 192 -2.47 17.77 -0.69
C GLY A 192 -3.27 17.93 0.61
N PRO A 193 -4.61 18.08 0.53
CA PRO A 193 -5.46 18.15 1.73
C PRO A 193 -5.35 16.91 2.64
N SER A 194 -5.09 15.71 2.09
CA SER A 194 -4.90 14.51 2.92
C SER A 194 -3.61 14.56 3.73
N LEU A 195 -2.53 15.11 3.17
CA LEU A 195 -1.25 15.26 3.83
C LEU A 195 -1.29 16.35 4.90
N GLU A 196 -1.94 17.49 4.62
CA GLU A 196 -2.18 18.55 5.60
C GLU A 196 -2.95 18.02 6.82
N ARG A 197 -4.02 17.25 6.59
CA ARG A 197 -4.79 16.60 7.66
C ARG A 197 -3.93 15.62 8.48
N ALA A 198 -2.96 14.98 7.86
CA ALA A 198 -2.03 14.07 8.51
C ALA A 198 -0.87 14.81 9.23
N GLY A 199 -0.75 16.13 9.07
CA GLY A 199 0.38 16.92 9.58
C GLY A 199 1.70 16.64 8.86
N ALA A 200 1.63 16.23 7.59
CA ALA A 200 2.79 15.87 6.76
C ALA A 200 3.21 16.98 5.77
N LEU A 201 2.43 18.06 5.70
CA LEU A 201 2.71 19.33 5.02
C LEU A 201 2.40 20.46 6.00
#